data_AF-A0A9D2MHX2-F1
#
_entry.id   AF-A0A9D2MHX2-F1
#
_cell.length_a   1.000
_cell.length_b   1.000
_cell.length_c   1.000
_cell.angle_alpha   90.00
_cell.angle_beta   90.00
_cell.angle_gamma   90.00
#
_symmetry.space_group_name_H-M   'P 1'
#
loop_
_entity.id
_entity.type
_entity.pdbx_description
1 polymer ?
#
loop_
_entity_poly.entity_id
_entity_poly.type
_entity_poly.pdbx_seq_one_letter_code
_entity_poly.pdbx_strand_id
1 'polypeptide(L)'
;MVLTVAVMVLSGILLYFGSTLLMRLFTPSERAVELGSAMLKIVAFSEPFFGLMVVLEGIFYGLGRTGYAFFVETAGMWAVRILFTFLCVRVWGLGLNAVWYCMIADNICKALLFALPFFIKKKRRSLLTV
;
A
#
# COMPACT_ATOMS: atom_id res chain seq x y z
N MET A 1 -7.86 -14.37 4.65
CA MET A 1 -7.56 -13.78 3.32
C MET A 1 -8.84 -13.38 2.57
N VAL A 2 -9.76 -14.30 2.24
CA VAL A 2 -11.01 -13.94 1.52
C VAL A 2 -11.84 -12.89 2.26
N LEU A 3 -12.04 -13.04 3.57
CA LEU A 3 -12.75 -12.05 4.39
C LEU A 3 -12.07 -10.66 4.35
N THR A 4 -10.75 -10.61 4.47
CA THR A 4 -9.99 -9.35 4.43
C THR A 4 -10.13 -8.67 3.07
N VAL A 5 -10.00 -9.42 1.97
CA VAL A 5 -10.18 -8.89 0.63
C VAL A 5 -11.60 -8.37 0.45
N ALA A 6 -12.62 -9.10 0.93
CA ALA A 6 -14.01 -8.66 0.86
C ALA A 6 -14.25 -7.35 1.63
N VAL A 7 -13.72 -7.24 2.87
CA VAL A 7 -13.84 -6.01 3.67
C VAL A 7 -13.11 -4.83 3.03
N MET A 8 -11.91 -5.04 2.49
CA MET A 8 -11.13 -3.98 1.85
C MET A 8 -11.72 -3.54 0.51
N VAL A 9 -12.32 -4.47 -0.25
CA VAL A 9 -13.07 -4.14 -1.47
C VAL A 9 -14.33 -3.34 -1.12
N LEU A 10 -15.08 -3.74 -0.09
CA LEU A 10 -16.22 -2.96 0.39
C LEU A 10 -15.80 -1.56 0.88
N SER A 11 -14.71 -1.47 1.63
CA SER A 11 -14.11 -0.21 2.08
C SER A 11 -13.73 0.68 0.89
N GLY A 12 -13.02 0.14 -0.10
CA GLY A 12 -12.67 0.86 -1.33
C GLY A 12 -13.88 1.34 -2.12
N ILE A 13 -14.94 0.55 -2.21
CA ILE A 13 -16.19 0.97 -2.85
C ILE A 13 -16.81 2.15 -2.09
N LEU A 14 -16.95 2.03 -0.77
CA LEU A 14 -17.46 3.10 0.10
C LEU A 14 -16.62 4.38 -0.01
N LEU A 15 -15.30 4.24 -0.06
CA LEU A 15 -14.37 5.35 -0.14
C LEU A 15 -14.38 6.01 -1.53
N TYR A 16 -14.56 5.22 -2.60
CA TYR A 16 -14.72 5.74 -3.96
C TYR A 16 -15.96 6.61 -4.10
N PHE A 17 -17.13 6.12 -3.65
CA PHE A 17 -18.39 6.86 -3.71
C PHE A 17 -18.47 8.00 -2.67
N GLY A 18 -17.87 7.79 -1.49
CA GLY A 18 -17.83 8.76 -0.39
C GLY A 18 -16.70 9.79 -0.47
N SER A 19 -15.77 9.66 -1.42
CA SER A 19 -14.54 10.48 -1.52
C SER A 19 -14.80 11.99 -1.45
N THR A 20 -15.78 12.49 -2.21
CA THR A 20 -16.14 13.92 -2.22
C THR A 20 -16.77 14.38 -0.92
N LEU A 21 -17.62 13.55 -0.29
CA LEU A 21 -18.26 13.86 0.99
C LEU A 21 -17.21 13.93 2.11
N LEU A 22 -16.31 12.95 2.16
CA LEU A 22 -15.21 12.91 3.11
C LEU A 22 -14.32 14.16 2.97
N MET A 23 -13.92 14.53 1.76
CA MET A 23 -13.09 15.73 1.56
C MET A 23 -13.78 17.03 1.98
N ARG A 24 -15.09 17.15 1.73
CA ARG A 24 -15.87 18.33 2.16
C ARG A 24 -15.98 18.44 3.69
N LEU A 25 -15.88 17.33 4.41
CA LEU A 25 -15.86 17.33 5.87
C LEU A 25 -14.54 17.92 6.41
N PHE A 26 -13.41 17.64 5.75
CA PHE A 26 -12.09 18.07 6.20
C PHE A 26 -11.72 19.49 5.75
N THR A 27 -12.29 19.98 4.66
CA THR A 27 -11.92 21.28 4.11
C THR A 27 -13.08 21.96 3.39
N PRO A 28 -13.32 23.27 3.67
CA PRO A 28 -14.36 24.04 3.01
C PRO A 28 -13.96 24.56 1.61
N SER A 29 -12.68 24.47 1.21
CA SER A 29 -12.23 24.96 -0.09
C SER A 29 -12.51 23.96 -1.23
N GLU A 30 -13.24 24.39 -2.25
CA GLU A 30 -13.67 23.51 -3.35
C GLU A 30 -12.48 22.92 -4.12
N ARG A 31 -11.43 23.71 -4.34
CA ARG A 31 -10.25 23.27 -5.08
C ARG A 31 -9.48 22.15 -4.37
N ALA A 32 -9.44 22.15 -3.03
CA ALA A 32 -8.84 21.07 -2.26
C ALA A 32 -9.73 19.82 -2.25
N VAL A 33 -11.06 20.01 -2.25
CA VAL A 33 -12.03 18.91 -2.34
C VAL A 33 -11.91 18.16 -3.66
N GLU A 34 -11.82 18.87 -4.78
CA GLU A 34 -11.65 18.25 -6.10
C GLU A 34 -10.35 17.45 -6.20
N LEU A 35 -9.23 18.05 -5.80
CA LEU A 35 -7.93 17.39 -5.80
C LEU A 35 -7.91 16.18 -4.87
N GLY A 36 -8.38 16.34 -3.62
CA GLY A 36 -8.40 15.25 -2.65
C GLY A 36 -9.37 14.13 -3.02
N SER A 37 -10.52 14.44 -3.63
CA SER A 37 -11.48 13.43 -4.10
C SER A 37 -10.86 12.59 -5.21
N ALA A 38 -10.16 13.22 -6.16
CA ALA A 38 -9.42 12.50 -7.18
C ALA A 38 -8.35 11.58 -6.57
N MET A 39 -7.60 12.04 -5.56
CA MET A 39 -6.58 11.22 -4.90
C MET A 39 -7.19 10.04 -4.13
N LEU A 40 -8.27 10.28 -3.36
CA LEU A 40 -8.96 9.23 -2.61
C LEU A 40 -9.50 8.13 -3.52
N LYS A 41 -9.99 8.46 -4.72
CA LYS A 41 -10.43 7.46 -5.69
C LYS A 41 -9.30 6.54 -6.16
N ILE A 42 -8.10 7.09 -6.34
CA ILE A 42 -6.92 6.30 -6.70
C ILE A 42 -6.50 5.41 -5.51
N VAL A 43 -6.56 5.95 -4.28
CA VAL A 43 -6.28 5.19 -3.06
C VAL A 43 -7.26 4.05 -2.86
N ALA A 44 -8.55 4.29 -3.10
CA ALA A 44 -9.62 3.29 -3.01
C ALA A 44 -9.35 2.06 -3.87
N PHE A 45 -8.77 2.26 -5.06
CA PHE A 45 -8.37 1.16 -5.93
C PHE A 45 -7.20 0.34 -5.35
N SER A 46 -6.32 0.98 -4.59
CA SER A 46 -5.15 0.34 -3.94
C SER A 46 -5.46 -0.32 -2.59
N GLU A 47 -6.60 -0.03 -1.96
CA GLU A 47 -6.98 -0.56 -0.64
C GLU A 47 -6.94 -2.10 -0.54
N PRO A 48 -7.43 -2.88 -1.53
CA PRO A 48 -7.36 -4.35 -1.47
C PRO A 48 -5.92 -4.87 -1.40
N PHE A 49 -5.00 -4.23 -2.13
CA PHE A 49 -3.59 -4.59 -2.13
C PHE A 49 -2.92 -4.22 -0.79
N PHE A 50 -3.28 -3.07 -0.24
CA PHE A 50 -2.79 -2.62 1.06
C PHE A 50 -3.25 -3.57 2.19
N GLY A 51 -4.53 -3.94 2.20
CA GLY A 51 -5.04 -4.91 3.18
C GLY A 51 -4.41 -6.29 3.05
N LEU A 52 -4.11 -6.74 1.83
CA LEU A 52 -3.40 -8.00 1.60
C LEU A 52 -1.96 -7.94 2.14
N MET A 53 -1.26 -6.83 1.91
CA MET A 53 0.08 -6.59 2.45
C MET A 53 0.08 -6.69 3.98
N VAL A 54 -0.81 -5.97 4.66
CA VAL A 54 -0.90 -5.96 6.14
C VAL A 54 -1.21 -7.35 6.70
N VAL A 55 -2.08 -8.12 6.04
CA VAL A 55 -2.37 -9.50 6.49
C VAL A 55 -1.17 -10.42 6.30
N LEU A 56 -0.46 -10.32 5.17
CA LEU A 56 0.76 -11.10 4.94
C LEU A 56 1.83 -10.75 5.96
N GLU A 57 2.02 -9.46 6.21
CA GLU A 57 2.92 -8.96 7.25
C GLU A 57 2.56 -9.54 8.63
N GLY A 58 1.26 -9.51 8.99
CA GLY A 58 0.73 -10.12 10.21
C GLY A 58 1.01 -11.62 10.32
N ILE A 59 0.97 -12.36 9.21
CA ILE A 59 1.35 -13.78 9.18
C ILE A 59 2.85 -13.94 9.47
N PHE A 60 3.72 -13.10 8.92
CA PHE A 60 5.16 -13.14 9.21
C PHE A 60 5.48 -12.80 10.67
N TYR A 61 4.75 -11.84 11.26
CA TYR A 61 4.84 -11.56 12.70
C TYR A 61 4.39 -12.76 13.55
N GLY A 62 3.27 -13.40 13.20
CA GLY A 62 2.77 -14.58 13.91
C GLY A 62 3.66 -15.82 13.81
N LEU A 63 4.47 -15.92 12.75
CA LEU A 63 5.45 -17.00 12.55
C LEU A 63 6.80 -16.76 13.29
N GLY A 64 6.92 -15.67 14.06
CA GLY A 64 8.16 -15.31 14.75
C GLY A 64 9.29 -14.85 13.80
N ARG A 65 9.00 -14.60 12.52
CA ARG A 65 9.97 -14.13 11.51
C ARG A 65 9.87 -12.63 11.31
N THR A 66 9.91 -11.90 12.43
CA THR A 66 9.69 -10.44 12.49
C THR A 66 10.78 -9.63 11.79
N GLY A 67 12.02 -10.12 11.77
CA GLY A 67 13.14 -9.44 11.12
C GLY A 67 12.98 -9.29 9.60
N TYR A 68 12.31 -10.23 8.93
CA TYR A 68 12.03 -10.12 7.49
C TYR A 68 10.99 -9.02 7.22
N ALA A 69 9.91 -8.98 8.00
CA ALA A 69 8.90 -7.93 7.89
C ALA A 69 9.48 -6.55 8.17
N PHE A 70 10.29 -6.43 9.23
CA PHE A 70 10.96 -5.17 9.57
C PHE A 70 11.88 -4.65 8.46
N PHE A 71 12.68 -5.54 7.85
CA PHE A 71 13.57 -5.13 6.76
C PHE A 71 12.79 -4.70 5.51
N VAL A 72 11.73 -5.44 5.14
CA VAL A 72 10.89 -5.09 3.98
C VAL A 72 10.16 -3.76 4.20
N GLU A 73 9.60 -3.53 5.38
CA GLU A 73 8.93 -2.27 5.72
C GLU A 73 9.89 -1.08 5.69
N THR A 74 11.04 -1.23 6.34
CA THR A 74 12.07 -0.19 6.42
C THR A 74 12.67 0.11 5.05
N ALA A 75 13.04 -0.93 4.30
CA ALA A 75 13.61 -0.77 2.95
C ALA A 75 12.58 -0.17 1.98
N GLY A 76 11.30 -0.58 2.03
CA GLY A 76 10.24 0.00 1.21
C GLY A 76 10.05 1.49 1.51
N MET A 77 9.93 1.84 2.79
CA MET A 77 9.74 3.23 3.19
C MET A 77 10.93 4.14 2.82
N TRP A 78 12.16 3.68 2.99
CA TRP A 78 13.32 4.51 2.65
C TRP A 78 13.66 4.51 1.15
N ALA A 79 13.65 3.34 0.49
CA ALA A 79 14.07 3.20 -0.90
C ALA A 79 12.96 3.54 -1.90
N VAL A 80 11.71 3.16 -1.62
CA VAL A 80 10.60 3.37 -2.55
C VAL A 80 9.80 4.61 -2.18
N ARG A 81 9.47 4.83 -0.90
CA ARG A 81 8.73 6.06 -0.54
C ARG A 81 9.62 7.30 -0.64
N ILE A 82 10.69 7.38 0.13
CA ILE A 82 11.47 8.62 0.26
C ILE A 82 12.29 8.91 -1.00
N LEU A 83 13.10 7.95 -1.46
CA LEU A 83 13.96 8.12 -2.64
C LEU A 83 13.15 8.35 -3.93
N PHE A 84 12.09 7.59 -4.17
CA PHE A 84 11.29 7.72 -5.39
C PHE A 84 10.42 9.00 -5.37
N THR A 85 9.85 9.38 -4.22
CA THR A 85 9.12 10.66 -4.10
C THR A 85 10.07 11.84 -4.30
N PHE A 86 11.28 11.79 -3.73
CA PHE A 86 12.29 12.82 -3.95
C PHE A 86 12.67 12.93 -5.43
N LEU A 87 12.87 11.79 -6.10
CA LEU A 87 13.17 11.77 -7.54
C LEU A 87 12.01 12.35 -8.37
N CYS A 88 10.77 11.91 -8.12
CA CYS A 88 9.60 12.36 -8.87
C CYS A 88 9.30 13.86 -8.70
N VAL A 89 9.46 14.39 -7.48
CA VAL A 89 9.18 15.80 -7.21
C VAL A 89 10.34 16.69 -7.65
N ARG A 90 11.59 16.30 -7.39
CA ARG A 90 12.77 17.13 -7.66
C ARG A 90 13.25 17.05 -9.11
N VAL A 91 13.20 15.87 -9.74
CA VAL A 91 13.75 15.62 -11.08
C VAL A 91 12.69 15.83 -12.16
N TRP A 92 11.47 15.33 -11.96
CA TRP A 92 10.40 15.43 -12.96
C TRP A 92 9.45 16.62 -12.75
N GLY A 93 9.53 17.34 -11.62
CA GLY A 93 8.68 18.49 -11.35
C GLY A 93 7.18 18.15 -11.27
N LEU A 94 6.85 16.87 -11.12
CA LEU A 94 5.47 16.41 -11.03
C LEU A 94 4.93 16.81 -9.66
N GLY A 95 3.82 17.55 -9.66
CA GLY A 95 3.17 18.04 -8.44
C GLY A 95 2.55 16.94 -7.57
N LEU A 96 1.56 17.31 -6.77
CA LEU A 96 0.93 16.46 -5.74
C LEU A 96 0.59 15.04 -6.24
N ASN A 97 0.08 14.90 -7.46
CA ASN A 97 -0.33 13.61 -8.03
C ASN A 97 0.80 12.58 -8.09
N ALA A 98 2.04 12.98 -8.36
CA ALA A 98 3.16 12.04 -8.42
C ALA A 98 3.49 11.46 -7.06
N VAL A 99 3.31 12.21 -5.98
CA VAL A 99 3.51 11.71 -4.61
C VAL A 99 2.54 10.56 -4.32
N TRP A 100 1.28 10.69 -4.74
CA TRP A 100 0.28 9.65 -4.56
C TRP A 100 0.57 8.41 -5.41
N TYR A 101 1.03 8.57 -6.65
CA TYR A 101 1.49 7.43 -7.46
C TYR A 101 2.72 6.75 -6.86
N CYS A 102 3.67 7.51 -6.30
CA CYS A 102 4.82 6.95 -5.58
C CYS A 102 4.37 6.14 -4.36
N MET A 103 3.37 6.62 -3.61
CA MET A 103 2.82 5.90 -2.46
C MET A 103 2.16 4.58 -2.88
N ILE A 104 1.44 4.57 -3.99
CA ILE A 104 0.81 3.35 -4.51
C ILE A 104 1.89 2.37 -5.00
N ALA A 105 2.92 2.87 -5.69
CA ALA A 105 4.05 2.06 -6.13
C ALA A 105 4.80 1.44 -4.92
N ASP A 106 5.00 2.18 -3.83
CA ASP A 106 5.54 1.65 -2.57
C ASP A 106 4.68 0.51 -2.02
N ASN A 107 3.36 0.72 -1.91
CA ASN A 107 2.44 -0.30 -1.43
C ASN A 107 2.45 -1.57 -2.32
N ILE A 108 2.52 -1.42 -3.65
CA ILE A 108 2.63 -2.54 -4.58
C ILE A 108 3.98 -3.26 -4.43
N CYS A 109 5.09 -2.52 -4.34
CA CYS A 109 6.42 -3.08 -4.13
C CYS A 109 6.49 -3.89 -2.84
N LYS A 110 5.94 -3.37 -1.73
CA LYS A 110 5.85 -4.09 -0.46
C LYS A 110 5.00 -5.35 -0.59
N ALA A 111 3.81 -5.24 -1.20
CA ALA A 111 2.96 -6.39 -1.44
C ALA A 111 3.68 -7.49 -2.25
N LEU A 112 4.44 -7.12 -3.29
CA LEU A 112 5.26 -8.05 -4.07
C LEU A 112 6.40 -8.67 -3.25
N LEU A 113 7.11 -7.88 -2.43
CA LEU A 113 8.19 -8.37 -1.55
C LEU A 113 7.69 -9.31 -0.46
N PHE A 114 6.48 -9.11 0.05
CA PHE A 114 5.82 -10.04 0.96
C PHE A 114 5.25 -11.27 0.26
N ALA A 115 4.84 -11.14 -1.00
CA ALA A 115 4.35 -12.26 -1.81
C ALA A 115 5.50 -13.14 -2.36
N LEU A 116 6.67 -12.57 -2.63
CA LEU A 116 7.85 -13.27 -3.17
C LEU A 116 8.23 -14.55 -2.39
N PRO A 117 8.32 -14.55 -1.05
CA PRO A 117 8.55 -15.77 -0.27
C PRO A 117 7.45 -16.82 -0.40
N PHE A 118 6.20 -16.40 -0.70
CA PHE A 118 5.08 -17.31 -0.92
C PHE A 118 5.19 -18.00 -2.28
N PHE A 119 5.59 -17.27 -3.33
CA PHE A 119 5.82 -17.83 -4.68
C PHE A 119 7.13 -18.62 -4.80
N ILE A 120 8.19 -18.22 -4.08
CA ILE A 120 9.50 -18.91 -4.07
C ILE A 120 9.45 -20.23 -3.25
N LYS A 121 8.36 -20.49 -2.52
CA LYS A 121 8.14 -21.73 -1.75
C LYS A 121 7.90 -22.99 -2.59
N LYS A 122 8.28 -23.02 -3.88
CA LYS A 122 8.62 -24.29 -4.57
C LYS A 122 9.95 -24.89 -4.08
N LYS A 123 10.75 -24.18 -3.28
CA LYS A 123 12.01 -24.72 -2.71
C LYS A 123 12.07 -24.59 -1.18
N ARG A 124 11.21 -25.31 -0.45
CA ARG A 124 11.37 -25.48 1.01
C ARG A 124 10.81 -26.80 1.54
N ARG A 125 11.23 -27.92 0.94
CA ARG A 125 11.26 -29.26 1.57
C ARG A 125 12.40 -29.41 2.61
N SER A 126 13.12 -28.35 2.96
CA SER A 126 14.33 -28.39 3.79
C SER A 126 14.17 -27.80 5.20
N LEU A 127 12.94 -27.65 5.72
CA LEU A 127 12.69 -27.21 7.10
C LEU A 127 11.86 -28.20 7.93
N LEU A 128 11.80 -29.47 7.51
CA LEU A 128 11.14 -30.57 8.25
C LEU A 128 12.14 -31.65 8.71
N THR A 129 13.40 -31.26 8.86
CA THR A 129 14.41 -32.06 9.57
C THR A 129 14.89 -31.22 10.75
N VAL A 130 14.15 -31.33 11.84
CA VAL A 130 14.72 -31.30 13.19
C VAL A 130 14.31 -32.62 13.82
#